data_AF-A0A6V8PNL0-F1
#
_entry.id   AF-A0A6V8PNL0-F1
#
_cell.length_a   1.000
_cell.length_b   1.000
_cell.length_c   1.000
_cell.angle_alpha   90.00
_cell.angle_beta   90.00
_cell.angle_gamma   90.00
#
_symmetry.space_group_name_H-M   'P 1'
#
loop_
_entity.id
_entity.type
_entity.pdbx_description
1 polymer ?
#
loop_
_entity_poly.entity_id
_entity_poly.type
_entity_poly.pdbx_seq_one_letter_code
_entity_poly.pdbx_strand_id
1 'polypeptide(L)'
;MKPFSTIAIPHRDILEGRLTMDVFAADLWEVFKDRAPEEYQDPDIFFRKTYLTSGLKNLLDIAEKRLGGKGGDPIIQLQTPFGGGKTHSLIALYHKAKELGINLIVLSGDKFPAGKNEPTLWEEIERQLEGKIENLEGMVTPGGEKLRELLQRHQPLLLLLDEIHEYVAVKALGVKVGDSNLASQTIAFLQELTGVVKTLDKTILFVSLPSSNPYRDEKSEEILQALQTILGRMEKVYTPVQDEEISHVIRRRLFSEVNEKEARNTIEEFLDYAEREKILPEGVEKVKYRERFVQSFPFQPEVIDVLYKRWGSFPTFQRTRGVLRILALIVHSLKDSKNSFIRLGDFDLKNDEIKMELIKHIGQEYNGIIAADITSRDAGAKKVDRSLGDAYSPFSFGTKSANVIFMSSFSGGPERGAGINEIKLSCADPSTPSSIVAEAVSKLKDNLFYISDVGLFFTNQPNLNRILLTKMGSIEDLKLEEKNLLTKSLTKEYFDIYIWPGNPKDISDTTRLKLVIQTNHKRCKEFLENCGERPRVYRNTLIFLCPSESERISFDNFLKKKLAWHFIEKDKKRNQQ
;
A
#
# COMPACT_ATOMS: atom_id res chain seq x y z
N MET A 1 -10.45 -24.39 14.58
CA MET A 1 -9.64 -24.29 13.33
C MET A 1 -8.14 -24.51 13.60
N LYS A 2 -7.39 -25.07 12.63
CA LYS A 2 -5.92 -25.27 12.70
C LYS A 2 -5.16 -24.01 12.21
N PRO A 3 -3.87 -23.81 12.56
CA PRO A 3 -3.07 -22.72 11.99
C PRO A 3 -2.86 -22.89 10.48
N PHE A 4 -2.88 -21.79 9.73
CA PHE A 4 -2.77 -21.81 8.27
C PHE A 4 -1.46 -22.44 7.80
N SER A 5 -0.37 -22.26 8.56
CA SER A 5 0.96 -22.78 8.23
C SER A 5 1.02 -24.32 8.25
N THR A 6 0.06 -24.98 8.90
CA THR A 6 -0.10 -26.45 8.87
C THR A 6 -0.95 -26.95 7.71
N ILE A 7 -1.70 -26.06 7.05
CA ILE A 7 -2.59 -26.36 5.93
C ILE A 7 -1.96 -25.94 4.60
N ALA A 8 -1.34 -24.77 4.56
CA ALA A 8 -0.66 -24.18 3.42
C ALA A 8 0.82 -23.97 3.77
N ILE A 9 1.69 -24.81 3.18
CA ILE A 9 3.11 -24.86 3.46
C ILE A 9 3.83 -23.83 2.56
N PRO A 10 4.39 -22.74 3.11
CA PRO A 10 5.11 -21.75 2.31
C PRO A 10 6.35 -22.37 1.65
N HIS A 11 6.82 -21.80 0.54
CA HIS A 11 8.10 -22.22 -0.01
C HIS A 11 9.26 -21.94 0.97
N ARG A 12 10.35 -22.71 0.84
CA ARG A 12 11.49 -22.66 1.76
C ARG A 12 12.16 -21.28 1.83
N ASP A 13 12.29 -20.61 0.70
CA ASP A 13 12.82 -19.24 0.58
C ASP A 13 12.03 -18.24 1.45
N ILE A 14 10.70 -18.38 1.49
CA ILE A 14 9.83 -17.56 2.33
C ILE A 14 10.03 -17.90 3.82
N LEU A 15 10.16 -19.17 4.18
CA LEU A 15 10.40 -19.58 5.56
C LEU A 15 11.75 -19.09 6.09
N GLU A 16 12.78 -19.10 5.25
CA GLU A 16 14.14 -18.63 5.53
C GLU A 16 14.28 -17.11 5.49
N GLY A 17 13.26 -16.37 5.04
CA GLY A 17 13.30 -14.90 4.98
C GLY A 17 14.10 -14.34 3.81
N ARG A 18 14.38 -15.14 2.76
CA ARG A 18 15.04 -14.68 1.53
C ARG A 18 14.06 -13.94 0.63
N LEU A 19 13.65 -12.76 1.06
CA LEU A 19 12.48 -12.10 0.50
C LEU A 19 12.81 -10.93 -0.44
N THR A 20 14.06 -10.66 -0.78
CA THR A 20 14.45 -9.46 -1.55
C THR A 20 13.66 -9.30 -2.85
N MET A 21 13.50 -8.05 -3.30
CA MET A 21 12.78 -7.74 -4.55
C MET A 21 13.31 -8.52 -5.76
N ASP A 22 14.61 -8.80 -5.78
CA ASP A 22 15.28 -9.52 -6.87
C ASP A 22 14.82 -10.97 -6.98
N VAL A 23 14.43 -11.62 -5.88
CA VAL A 23 13.86 -12.99 -5.90
C VAL A 23 12.49 -13.04 -6.59
N PHE A 24 11.76 -11.93 -6.56
CA PHE A 24 10.46 -11.80 -7.24
C PHE A 24 10.55 -11.07 -8.58
N ALA A 25 11.75 -10.66 -9.00
CA ALA A 25 12.00 -9.99 -10.25
C ALA A 25 12.34 -11.03 -11.33
N ALA A 26 11.40 -11.27 -12.24
CA ALA A 26 11.72 -11.98 -13.46
C ALA A 26 12.67 -11.12 -14.32
N ASP A 27 13.77 -11.70 -14.77
CA ASP A 27 14.77 -11.04 -15.62
C ASP A 27 15.19 -12.02 -16.73
N LEU A 28 14.66 -11.80 -17.94
CA LEU A 28 14.92 -12.68 -19.08
C LEU A 28 16.40 -12.67 -19.49
N TRP A 29 17.08 -11.53 -19.35
CA TRP A 29 18.48 -11.40 -19.74
C TRP A 29 19.39 -12.21 -18.82
N GLU A 30 19.15 -12.15 -17.50
CA GLU A 30 19.91 -12.96 -16.55
C GLU A 30 19.66 -14.45 -16.76
N VAL A 31 18.43 -14.87 -17.13
CA VAL A 31 18.15 -16.27 -17.49
C VAL A 31 18.94 -16.68 -18.74
N PHE A 32 18.93 -15.82 -19.76
CA PHE A 32 19.68 -16.06 -21.00
C PHE A 32 21.20 -16.10 -20.79
N LYS A 33 21.73 -15.34 -19.82
CA LYS A 33 23.16 -15.32 -19.47
C LYS A 33 23.57 -16.38 -18.45
N ASP A 34 22.65 -17.26 -18.04
CA ASP A 34 22.86 -18.30 -17.01
C ASP A 34 23.31 -17.71 -15.65
N ARG A 35 22.73 -16.57 -15.26
CA ARG A 35 23.03 -15.84 -14.01
C ARG A 35 21.79 -15.59 -13.13
N ALA A 36 20.59 -15.99 -13.59
CA ALA A 36 19.37 -15.77 -12.83
C ALA A 36 19.30 -16.65 -11.57
N PRO A 37 18.49 -16.26 -10.56
CA PRO A 37 18.16 -17.15 -9.46
C PRO A 37 17.62 -18.50 -9.96
N GLU A 38 17.90 -19.56 -9.21
CA GLU A 38 17.52 -20.94 -9.56
C GLU A 38 16.03 -21.08 -9.93
N GLU A 39 15.16 -20.31 -9.28
CA GLU A 39 13.71 -20.31 -9.53
C GLU A 39 13.28 -19.87 -10.93
N TYR A 40 14.13 -19.10 -11.61
CA TYR A 40 13.93 -18.65 -12.99
C TYR A 40 14.85 -19.36 -13.97
N GLN A 41 16.04 -19.77 -13.51
CA GLN A 41 17.05 -20.42 -14.35
C GLN A 41 16.71 -21.88 -14.65
N ASP A 42 16.23 -22.64 -13.66
CA ASP A 42 15.90 -24.05 -13.82
C ASP A 42 14.46 -24.20 -14.35
N PRO A 43 14.25 -24.88 -15.49
CA PRO A 43 12.92 -24.98 -16.10
C PRO A 43 11.93 -25.76 -15.23
N ASP A 44 12.36 -26.82 -14.54
CA ASP A 44 11.47 -27.65 -13.72
C ASP A 44 11.00 -26.89 -12.48
N ILE A 45 11.91 -26.16 -11.82
CA ILE A 45 11.59 -25.29 -10.68
C ILE A 45 10.69 -24.15 -11.15
N PHE A 46 11.01 -23.51 -12.28
CA PHE A 46 10.23 -22.41 -12.84
C PHE A 46 8.79 -22.83 -13.13
N PHE A 47 8.57 -23.91 -13.87
CA PHE A 47 7.22 -24.38 -14.19
C PHE A 47 6.49 -24.94 -12.96
N ARG A 48 7.21 -25.51 -11.99
CA ARG A 48 6.61 -25.92 -10.71
C ARG A 48 6.10 -24.72 -9.92
N LYS A 49 6.83 -23.60 -9.84
CA LYS A 49 6.39 -22.37 -9.15
C LYS A 49 5.49 -21.46 -10.00
N THR A 50 5.26 -21.80 -11.28
CA THR A 50 4.40 -21.03 -12.19
C THR A 50 2.99 -21.60 -12.24
N TYR A 51 1.98 -20.74 -12.10
CA TYR A 51 0.62 -21.09 -12.45
C TYR A 51 0.40 -20.83 -13.94
N LEU A 52 0.04 -21.86 -14.70
CA LEU A 52 -0.24 -21.75 -16.13
C LEU A 52 -1.62 -21.09 -16.35
N THR A 53 -1.61 -19.77 -16.41
CA THR A 53 -2.79 -18.96 -16.72
C THR A 53 -3.32 -19.26 -18.12
N SER A 54 -4.59 -18.94 -18.35
CA SER A 54 -5.23 -18.98 -19.67
C SER A 54 -4.40 -18.21 -20.71
N GLY A 55 -3.95 -17.00 -20.35
CA GLY A 55 -3.09 -16.16 -21.18
C GLY A 55 -1.75 -16.82 -21.50
N LEU A 56 -1.04 -17.35 -20.50
CA LEU A 56 0.25 -18.00 -20.72
C LEU A 56 0.14 -19.26 -21.57
N LYS A 57 -0.87 -20.12 -21.32
CA LYS A 57 -1.14 -21.31 -22.14
C LYS A 57 -1.34 -20.93 -23.60
N ASN A 58 -2.17 -19.94 -23.87
CA ASN A 58 -2.43 -19.50 -25.22
C ASN A 58 -1.17 -18.92 -25.91
N LEU A 59 -0.30 -18.20 -25.19
CA LEU A 59 0.98 -17.74 -25.75
C LEU A 59 1.90 -18.91 -26.13
N LEU A 60 1.96 -19.95 -25.30
CA LEU A 60 2.72 -21.17 -25.59
C LEU A 60 2.15 -21.91 -26.80
N ASP A 61 0.82 -22.06 -26.88
CA ASP A 61 0.13 -22.71 -28.00
C ASP A 61 0.36 -21.97 -29.33
N ILE A 62 0.32 -20.63 -29.31
CA ILE A 62 0.62 -19.79 -30.48
C ILE A 62 2.06 -20.01 -30.94
N ALA A 63 3.01 -19.96 -30.00
CA ALA A 63 4.42 -20.18 -30.31
C ALA A 63 4.65 -21.58 -30.91
N GLU A 64 4.11 -22.62 -30.29
CA GLU A 64 4.22 -24.00 -30.77
C GLU A 64 3.62 -24.16 -32.18
N LYS A 65 2.44 -23.58 -32.42
CA LYS A 65 1.77 -23.63 -33.72
C LYS A 65 2.61 -22.96 -34.82
N ARG A 66 3.12 -21.75 -34.56
CA ARG A 66 3.92 -20.99 -35.54
C ARG A 66 5.27 -21.65 -35.78
N LEU A 67 5.99 -22.01 -34.73
CA LEU A 67 7.31 -22.69 -34.83
C LEU A 67 7.18 -24.07 -35.51
N GLY A 68 6.04 -24.75 -35.35
CA GLY A 68 5.70 -25.99 -36.05
C GLY A 68 5.33 -25.81 -37.53
N GLY A 69 5.27 -24.58 -38.05
CA GLY A 69 4.90 -24.30 -39.45
C GLY A 69 3.41 -24.49 -39.76
N LYS A 70 2.54 -24.49 -38.74
CA LYS A 70 1.09 -24.66 -38.87
C LYS A 70 0.35 -23.32 -39.04
N GLY A 71 1.09 -22.27 -39.40
CA GLY A 71 0.59 -20.89 -39.47
C GLY A 71 0.33 -20.27 -38.10
N GLY A 72 -0.43 -19.17 -38.08
CA GLY A 72 -0.66 -18.37 -36.88
C GLY A 72 0.13 -17.05 -36.88
N ASP A 73 -0.12 -16.25 -35.85
CA ASP A 73 0.35 -14.87 -35.74
C ASP A 73 1.90 -14.86 -35.63
N PRO A 74 2.61 -14.14 -36.52
CA PRO A 74 4.07 -14.12 -36.55
C PRO A 74 4.69 -13.20 -35.51
N ILE A 75 3.91 -12.27 -34.96
CA ILE A 75 4.37 -11.25 -34.02
C ILE A 75 3.33 -11.13 -32.91
N ILE A 76 3.80 -11.15 -31.67
CA ILE A 76 2.96 -11.04 -30.48
C ILE A 76 3.48 -9.89 -29.62
N GLN A 77 2.61 -8.91 -29.39
CA GLN A 77 2.88 -7.82 -28.45
C GLN A 77 2.31 -8.17 -27.07
N LEU A 78 3.18 -8.23 -26.06
CA LEU A 78 2.79 -8.36 -24.67
C LEU A 78 2.57 -6.96 -24.07
N GLN A 79 1.34 -6.67 -23.67
CA GLN A 79 0.99 -5.41 -23.01
C GLN A 79 0.23 -5.71 -21.72
N THR A 80 0.74 -5.18 -20.61
CA THR A 80 0.04 -5.17 -19.33
C THR A 80 0.37 -3.91 -18.55
N PRO A 81 -0.51 -3.50 -17.62
CA PRO A 81 -0.12 -2.59 -16.55
C PRO A 81 1.13 -3.13 -15.84
N PHE A 82 1.97 -2.23 -15.33
CA PHE A 82 3.23 -2.58 -14.66
C PHE A 82 3.09 -3.78 -13.72
N GLY A 83 3.93 -4.79 -13.93
CA GLY A 83 3.93 -6.03 -13.14
C GLY A 83 3.04 -7.17 -13.66
N GLY A 84 2.38 -7.06 -14.81
CA GLY A 84 1.48 -8.11 -15.33
C GLY A 84 2.14 -9.37 -15.94
N GLY A 85 3.39 -9.70 -15.56
CA GLY A 85 4.02 -10.98 -15.91
C GLY A 85 4.61 -11.11 -17.32
N LYS A 86 4.87 -10.01 -18.05
CA LYS A 86 5.43 -10.06 -19.43
C LYS A 86 6.76 -10.82 -19.49
N THR A 87 7.75 -10.39 -18.71
CA THR A 87 9.07 -11.05 -18.62
C THR A 87 8.93 -12.50 -18.15
N HIS A 88 8.00 -12.79 -17.23
CA HIS A 88 7.71 -14.16 -16.78
C HIS A 88 7.21 -15.04 -17.93
N SER A 89 6.34 -14.52 -18.80
CA SER A 89 5.88 -15.23 -20.00
C SER A 89 7.00 -15.44 -21.01
N LEU A 90 7.88 -14.45 -21.21
CA LEU A 90 9.04 -14.60 -22.08
C LEU A 90 10.01 -15.68 -21.56
N ILE A 91 10.23 -15.77 -20.24
CA ILE A 91 11.03 -16.85 -19.64
C ILE A 91 10.38 -18.23 -19.86
N ALA A 92 9.06 -18.33 -19.75
CA ALA A 92 8.34 -19.58 -20.04
C ALA A 92 8.53 -20.01 -21.51
N LEU A 93 8.43 -19.06 -22.44
CA LEU A 93 8.69 -19.28 -23.86
C LEU A 93 10.16 -19.67 -24.13
N TYR A 94 11.11 -19.01 -23.46
CA TYR A 94 12.54 -19.33 -23.52
C TYR A 94 12.80 -20.78 -23.11
N HIS A 95 12.29 -21.20 -21.96
CA HIS A 95 12.48 -22.58 -21.46
C HIS A 95 11.86 -23.61 -22.40
N LYS A 96 10.64 -23.36 -22.91
CA LYS A 96 9.99 -24.27 -23.85
C LYS A 96 10.71 -24.36 -25.19
N ALA A 97 11.22 -23.25 -25.69
CA ALA A 97 12.03 -23.25 -26.91
C ALA A 97 13.35 -24.01 -26.74
N LYS A 98 14.03 -23.85 -25.58
CA LYS A 98 15.26 -24.57 -25.25
C LYS A 98 15.01 -26.09 -25.13
N GLU A 99 13.90 -26.49 -24.50
CA GLU A 99 13.46 -27.89 -24.41
C GLU A 99 13.21 -28.50 -25.81
N LEU A 100 12.65 -27.73 -26.73
CA LEU A 100 12.33 -28.16 -28.10
C LEU A 100 13.50 -28.03 -29.09
N GLY A 101 14.66 -27.51 -28.66
CA GLY A 101 15.81 -27.27 -29.55
C GLY A 101 15.57 -26.21 -30.63
N ILE A 102 14.71 -25.23 -30.34
CA ILE A 102 14.40 -24.11 -31.24
C ILE A 102 15.50 -23.05 -31.14
N ASN A 103 15.89 -22.45 -32.27
CA ASN A 103 16.85 -21.34 -32.26
C ASN A 103 16.24 -20.13 -31.54
N LEU A 104 17.04 -19.46 -30.73
CA LEU A 104 16.58 -18.41 -29.83
C LEU A 104 17.37 -17.13 -30.04
N ILE A 105 16.65 -16.01 -30.07
CA ILE A 105 17.20 -14.67 -29.92
C ILE A 105 16.57 -14.07 -28.67
N VAL A 106 17.40 -13.54 -27.78
CA VAL A 106 16.96 -12.83 -26.58
C VAL A 106 17.58 -11.43 -26.60
N LEU A 107 16.75 -10.41 -26.48
CA LEU A 107 17.16 -9.01 -26.30
C LEU A 107 16.37 -8.42 -25.14
N SER A 108 17.03 -7.69 -24.25
CA SER A 108 16.38 -7.00 -23.13
C SER A 108 16.82 -5.55 -23.11
N GLY A 109 15.89 -4.64 -23.36
CA GLY A 109 16.19 -3.24 -23.60
C GLY A 109 16.66 -2.49 -22.37
N ASP A 110 16.25 -2.93 -21.18
CA ASP A 110 16.68 -2.42 -19.88
C ASP A 110 18.10 -2.84 -19.50
N LYS A 111 18.62 -3.95 -20.05
CA LYS A 111 20.01 -4.41 -19.80
C LYS A 111 20.97 -4.11 -20.94
N PHE A 112 20.51 -4.20 -22.18
CA PHE A 112 21.36 -4.08 -23.35
C PHE A 112 21.93 -2.66 -23.48
N PRO A 113 23.25 -2.48 -23.64
CA PRO A 113 23.87 -1.15 -23.70
C PRO A 113 23.63 -0.50 -25.08
N ALA A 114 23.68 0.83 -25.12
CA ALA A 114 23.68 1.58 -26.37
C ALA A 114 24.87 2.54 -26.38
N GLY A 115 25.68 2.50 -27.43
CA GLY A 115 26.87 3.32 -27.55
C GLY A 115 27.57 3.11 -28.88
N LYS A 116 28.52 3.98 -29.21
CA LYS A 116 29.30 3.85 -30.45
C LYS A 116 30.26 2.66 -30.46
N ASN A 117 30.65 2.20 -29.27
CA ASN A 117 31.56 1.06 -29.09
C ASN A 117 30.81 -0.17 -28.55
N GLU A 118 29.49 -0.11 -28.53
CA GLU A 118 28.63 -1.19 -28.07
C GLU A 118 27.95 -1.80 -29.30
N PRO A 119 27.72 -3.12 -29.32
CA PRO A 119 26.97 -3.74 -30.40
C PRO A 119 25.56 -3.16 -30.47
N THR A 120 25.06 -2.94 -31.68
CA THR A 120 23.66 -2.62 -31.95
C THR A 120 22.78 -3.87 -31.79
N LEU A 121 21.45 -3.68 -31.75
CA LEU A 121 20.51 -4.80 -31.60
C LEU A 121 20.58 -5.80 -32.76
N TRP A 122 20.83 -5.33 -33.98
CA TRP A 122 20.91 -6.21 -35.15
C TRP A 122 22.25 -6.94 -35.23
N GLU A 123 23.36 -6.31 -34.79
CA GLU A 123 24.64 -6.98 -34.60
C GLU A 123 24.54 -8.06 -33.52
N GLU A 124 23.81 -7.79 -32.43
CA GLU A 124 23.55 -8.77 -31.38
C GLU A 124 22.80 -9.99 -31.90
N ILE A 125 21.81 -9.78 -32.77
CA ILE A 125 21.06 -10.86 -33.41
C ILE A 125 21.97 -11.76 -34.25
N GLU A 126 22.84 -11.17 -35.08
CA GLU A 126 23.81 -11.94 -35.85
C GLU A 126 24.76 -12.71 -34.94
N ARG A 127 25.28 -12.05 -33.89
CA ARG A 127 26.18 -12.68 -32.95
C ARG A 127 25.54 -13.85 -32.19
N GLN A 128 24.27 -13.75 -31.82
CA GLN A 128 23.57 -14.85 -31.13
C GLN A 128 23.32 -16.06 -32.03
N LEU A 129 23.06 -15.84 -33.32
CA LEU A 129 22.81 -16.93 -34.28
C LEU A 129 24.10 -17.55 -34.86
N GLU A 130 25.08 -16.73 -35.21
CA GLU A 130 26.27 -17.12 -35.98
C GLU A 130 27.56 -17.08 -35.14
N GLY A 131 27.52 -16.54 -33.91
CA GLY A 131 28.67 -16.40 -33.02
C GLY A 131 29.63 -15.25 -33.38
N LYS A 132 29.36 -14.51 -34.47
CA LYS A 132 30.18 -13.42 -35.00
C LYS A 132 29.32 -12.32 -35.62
N ILE A 133 29.92 -11.15 -35.86
CA ILE A 133 29.26 -9.99 -36.49
C ILE A 133 30.01 -9.71 -37.79
N GLU A 134 29.33 -9.80 -38.95
CA GLU A 134 29.93 -9.59 -40.27
C GLU A 134 28.95 -8.91 -41.23
N ASN A 135 27.73 -9.41 -41.36
CA ASN A 135 26.80 -8.95 -42.39
C ASN A 135 25.91 -7.79 -41.92
N LEU A 136 25.61 -7.75 -40.62
CA LEU A 136 24.76 -6.73 -40.01
C LEU A 136 25.55 -5.60 -39.34
N GLU A 137 26.88 -5.57 -39.46
CA GLU A 137 27.72 -4.54 -38.82
C GLU A 137 27.33 -3.10 -39.20
N GLY A 138 27.33 -2.21 -38.22
CA GLY A 138 27.20 -0.77 -38.41
C GLY A 138 26.12 -0.11 -37.56
N MET A 139 26.09 1.23 -37.60
CA MET A 139 25.17 2.07 -36.82
C MET A 139 23.86 2.41 -37.55
N VAL A 140 23.71 1.97 -38.79
CA VAL A 140 22.52 2.15 -39.65
C VAL A 140 21.85 0.80 -39.84
N THR A 141 20.52 0.76 -39.87
CA THR A 141 19.78 -0.51 -40.03
C THR A 141 20.26 -1.28 -41.27
N PRO A 142 20.48 -2.61 -41.18
CA PRO A 142 21.12 -3.39 -42.24
C PRO A 142 20.22 -3.66 -43.46
N GLY A 143 18.92 -3.34 -43.38
CA GLY A 143 17.94 -3.60 -44.43
C GLY A 143 17.27 -4.97 -44.32
N GLY A 144 16.03 -5.06 -44.81
CA GLY A 144 15.19 -6.26 -44.70
C GLY A 144 15.74 -7.52 -45.40
N GLU A 145 16.51 -7.39 -46.49
CA GLU A 145 17.00 -8.56 -47.23
C GLU A 145 18.10 -9.31 -46.47
N LYS A 146 19.07 -8.58 -45.90
CA LYS A 146 20.11 -9.18 -45.04
C LYS A 146 19.48 -9.87 -43.82
N LEU A 147 18.46 -9.24 -43.22
CA LEU A 147 17.70 -9.84 -42.11
C LEU A 147 16.96 -11.10 -42.56
N ARG A 148 16.33 -11.10 -43.74
CA ARG A 148 15.66 -12.28 -44.30
C ARG A 148 16.62 -13.43 -44.48
N GLU A 149 17.76 -13.22 -45.14
CA GLU A 149 18.78 -14.24 -45.38
C GLU A 149 19.30 -14.85 -44.07
N LEU A 150 19.53 -14.01 -43.05
CA LEU A 150 19.96 -14.48 -41.74
C LEU A 150 18.87 -15.32 -41.04
N LEU A 151 17.67 -14.76 -40.87
CA LEU A 151 16.60 -15.39 -40.09
C LEU A 151 16.04 -16.65 -40.77
N GLN A 152 15.99 -16.68 -42.11
CA GLN A 152 15.47 -17.82 -42.87
C GLN A 152 16.34 -19.08 -42.68
N ARG A 153 17.67 -18.93 -42.62
CA ARG A 153 18.62 -20.03 -42.42
C ARG A 153 18.52 -20.68 -41.04
N HIS A 154 17.94 -19.98 -40.07
CA HIS A 154 17.85 -20.41 -38.67
C HIS A 154 16.44 -20.81 -38.24
N GLN A 155 15.51 -21.05 -39.18
CA GLN A 155 14.19 -21.58 -38.81
C GLN A 155 14.28 -23.04 -38.31
N PRO A 156 13.48 -23.43 -37.30
CA PRO A 156 12.51 -22.62 -36.56
C PRO A 156 13.19 -21.66 -35.56
N LEU A 157 12.65 -20.44 -35.44
CA LEU A 157 13.29 -19.33 -34.71
C LEU A 157 12.30 -18.57 -33.83
N LEU A 158 12.63 -18.42 -32.55
CA LEU A 158 11.90 -17.61 -31.58
C LEU A 158 12.71 -16.37 -31.19
N LEU A 159 12.14 -15.19 -31.41
CA LEU A 159 12.71 -13.91 -30.98
C LEU A 159 11.96 -13.39 -29.76
N LEU A 160 12.68 -13.11 -28.68
CA LEU A 160 12.15 -12.55 -27.43
C LEU A 160 12.79 -11.19 -27.17
N LEU A 161 12.02 -10.12 -27.35
CA LEU A 161 12.43 -8.74 -27.12
C LEU A 161 11.71 -8.20 -25.88
N ASP A 162 12.42 -8.10 -24.77
CA ASP A 162 11.90 -7.57 -23.50
C ASP A 162 12.22 -6.08 -23.34
N GLU A 163 11.27 -5.29 -22.83
CA GLU A 163 11.38 -3.86 -22.49
C GLU A 163 12.07 -3.02 -23.59
N ILE A 164 11.69 -3.24 -24.86
CA ILE A 164 12.36 -2.59 -26.00
C ILE A 164 12.17 -1.07 -26.01
N HIS A 165 11.07 -0.58 -25.44
CA HIS A 165 10.82 0.85 -25.26
C HIS A 165 11.92 1.51 -24.41
N GLU A 166 12.39 0.84 -23.37
CA GLU A 166 13.48 1.31 -22.50
C GLU A 166 14.75 1.59 -23.29
N TYR A 167 15.14 0.64 -24.15
CA TYR A 167 16.32 0.79 -24.99
C TYR A 167 16.21 2.00 -25.91
N VAL A 168 15.09 2.12 -26.62
CA VAL A 168 14.90 3.15 -27.64
C VAL A 168 14.76 4.53 -26.99
N ALA A 169 13.94 4.66 -25.94
CA ALA A 169 13.61 5.93 -25.32
C ALA A 169 14.71 6.47 -24.39
N VAL A 170 15.44 5.59 -23.70
CA VAL A 170 16.42 6.02 -22.67
C VAL A 170 17.85 5.93 -23.19
N LYS A 171 18.22 4.82 -23.86
CA LYS A 171 19.63 4.52 -24.18
C LYS A 171 20.02 4.99 -25.58
N ALA A 172 19.30 4.50 -26.60
CA ALA A 172 19.62 4.74 -27.99
C ALA A 172 19.39 6.20 -28.41
N LEU A 173 18.48 6.91 -27.73
CA LEU A 173 18.12 8.27 -28.09
C LEU A 173 19.29 9.27 -27.99
N GLY A 174 20.21 9.04 -27.05
CA GLY A 174 21.40 9.87 -26.85
C GLY A 174 22.53 9.61 -27.84
N VAL A 175 22.47 8.53 -28.63
CA VAL A 175 23.57 8.08 -29.49
C VAL A 175 23.40 8.66 -30.90
N LYS A 176 24.25 9.63 -31.29
CA LYS A 176 24.22 10.25 -32.63
C LYS A 176 24.66 9.27 -33.72
N VAL A 177 23.90 9.25 -34.82
CA VAL A 177 24.19 8.47 -36.04
C VAL A 177 23.93 9.34 -37.27
N GLY A 178 25.00 9.84 -37.90
CA GLY A 178 24.89 10.82 -38.98
C GLY A 178 24.08 12.04 -38.56
N ASP A 179 23.09 12.40 -39.37
CA ASP A 179 22.12 13.48 -39.10
C ASP A 179 20.94 13.06 -38.20
N SER A 180 20.93 11.81 -37.73
CA SER A 180 19.89 11.21 -36.90
C SER A 180 20.46 10.68 -35.56
N ASN A 181 19.78 9.71 -34.95
CA ASN A 181 20.23 9.01 -33.74
C ASN A 181 19.91 7.52 -33.83
N LEU A 182 20.52 6.73 -32.93
CA LEU A 182 20.35 5.28 -32.90
C LEU A 182 18.92 4.87 -32.57
N ALA A 183 18.14 5.68 -31.84
CA ALA A 183 16.72 5.41 -31.59
C ALA A 183 15.93 5.42 -32.91
N SER A 184 16.11 6.42 -33.77
CA SER A 184 15.49 6.47 -35.10
C SER A 184 15.90 5.28 -35.97
N GLN A 185 17.18 4.89 -35.94
CA GLN A 185 17.66 3.70 -36.66
C GLN A 185 17.07 2.40 -36.11
N THR A 186 16.90 2.31 -34.79
CA THR A 186 16.30 1.15 -34.12
C THR A 186 14.81 1.02 -34.46
N ILE A 187 14.09 2.13 -34.54
CA ILE A 187 12.67 2.15 -34.98
C ILE A 187 12.56 1.64 -36.43
N ALA A 188 13.43 2.12 -37.33
CA ALA A 188 13.49 1.63 -38.71
C ALA A 188 13.82 0.13 -38.78
N PHE A 189 14.81 -0.31 -38.00
CA PHE A 189 15.18 -1.72 -37.86
C PHE A 189 14.01 -2.59 -37.39
N LEU A 190 13.25 -2.18 -36.37
CA LEU A 190 12.09 -2.95 -35.90
C LEU A 190 10.99 -3.04 -36.96
N GLN A 191 10.81 -1.99 -37.78
CA GLN A 191 9.90 -2.03 -38.92
C GLN A 191 10.34 -3.05 -39.99
N GLU A 192 11.63 -3.11 -40.29
CA GLU A 192 12.21 -4.08 -41.24
C GLU A 192 12.12 -5.51 -40.68
N LEU A 193 12.53 -5.73 -39.43
CA LEU A 193 12.49 -7.01 -38.73
C LEU A 193 11.08 -7.58 -38.71
N THR A 194 10.10 -6.78 -38.29
CA THR A 194 8.69 -7.22 -38.26
C THR A 194 8.16 -7.53 -39.66
N GLY A 195 8.57 -6.78 -40.69
CA GLY A 195 8.26 -7.08 -42.09
C GLY A 195 8.79 -8.45 -42.53
N VAL A 196 10.04 -8.78 -42.18
CA VAL A 196 10.68 -10.05 -42.51
C VAL A 196 10.03 -11.22 -41.79
N VAL A 197 9.85 -11.12 -40.47
CA VAL A 197 9.29 -12.20 -39.63
C VAL A 197 7.91 -12.65 -40.13
N LYS A 198 7.08 -11.72 -40.63
CA LYS A 198 5.77 -12.04 -41.22
C LYS A 198 5.84 -12.99 -42.41
N THR A 199 6.94 -12.97 -43.16
CA THR A 199 7.12 -13.80 -44.36
C THR A 199 7.78 -15.15 -44.10
N LEU A 200 8.16 -15.45 -42.85
CA LEU A 200 8.85 -16.68 -42.47
C LEU A 200 7.93 -17.63 -41.70
N ASP A 201 7.66 -18.82 -42.24
CA ASP A 201 6.59 -19.71 -41.75
C ASP A 201 6.83 -20.30 -40.36
N LYS A 202 8.09 -20.40 -39.92
CA LYS A 202 8.52 -20.99 -38.64
C LYS A 202 9.30 -20.00 -37.78
N THR A 203 9.03 -18.71 -37.95
CA THR A 203 9.60 -17.65 -37.10
C THR A 203 8.48 -16.95 -36.36
N ILE A 204 8.70 -16.65 -35.08
CA ILE A 204 7.80 -15.85 -34.27
C ILE A 204 8.57 -14.85 -33.41
N LEU A 205 8.03 -13.64 -33.27
CA LEU A 205 8.59 -12.55 -32.49
C LEU A 205 7.65 -12.18 -31.34
N PHE A 206 8.12 -12.26 -30.11
CA PHE A 206 7.45 -11.68 -28.95
C PHE A 206 8.15 -10.38 -28.55
N VAL A 207 7.37 -9.31 -28.38
CA VAL A 207 7.87 -8.01 -27.92
C VAL A 207 7.09 -7.57 -26.69
N SER A 208 7.78 -7.17 -25.64
CA SER A 208 7.16 -6.53 -24.48
C SER A 208 7.27 -5.01 -24.56
N LEU A 209 6.14 -4.34 -24.31
CA LEU A 209 6.05 -2.88 -24.23
C LEU A 209 5.32 -2.47 -22.94
N PRO A 210 5.60 -1.29 -22.38
CA PRO A 210 4.78 -0.74 -21.31
C PRO A 210 3.40 -0.33 -21.83
N SER A 211 2.37 -0.43 -20.99
CA SER A 211 1.01 0.00 -21.36
C SER A 211 0.85 1.52 -21.43
N SER A 212 1.74 2.25 -20.78
CA SER A 212 1.77 3.71 -20.66
C SER A 212 3.21 4.16 -20.45
N ASN A 213 3.57 5.36 -20.89
CA ASN A 213 4.93 5.88 -20.72
C ASN A 213 5.36 5.94 -19.24
N PRO A 214 6.42 5.21 -18.85
CA PRO A 214 6.95 5.23 -17.48
C PRO A 214 7.60 6.56 -17.10
N TYR A 215 8.17 7.28 -18.07
CA TYR A 215 9.01 8.45 -17.85
C TYR A 215 8.25 9.77 -17.79
N ARG A 216 7.02 9.77 -18.31
CA ARG A 216 6.13 10.96 -18.37
C ARG A 216 6.76 12.17 -19.08
N ASP A 217 7.74 11.96 -19.96
CA ASP A 217 8.24 12.97 -20.89
C ASP A 217 7.62 12.77 -22.28
N GLU A 218 7.46 13.87 -23.03
CA GLU A 218 6.78 13.89 -24.32
C GLU A 218 7.48 13.02 -25.36
N LYS A 219 8.81 12.98 -25.35
CA LYS A 219 9.60 12.28 -26.37
C LYS A 219 9.55 10.76 -26.20
N SER A 220 9.58 10.27 -24.97
CA SER A 220 9.35 8.87 -24.65
C SER A 220 7.93 8.42 -25.03
N GLU A 221 6.94 9.31 -24.90
CA GLU A 221 5.56 9.05 -25.35
C GLU A 221 5.50 8.92 -26.88
N GLU A 222 6.13 9.83 -27.63
CA GLU A 222 6.24 9.76 -29.10
C GLU A 222 6.91 8.44 -29.55
N ILE A 223 7.99 8.04 -28.89
CA ILE A 223 8.69 6.78 -29.18
C ILE A 223 7.79 5.58 -28.88
N LEU A 224 7.07 5.59 -27.74
CA LEU A 224 6.15 4.51 -27.40
C LEU A 224 5.04 4.39 -28.46
N GLN A 225 4.47 5.51 -28.90
CA GLN A 225 3.45 5.54 -29.96
C GLN A 225 4.00 5.06 -31.31
N ALA A 226 5.24 5.42 -31.67
CA ALA A 226 5.89 4.94 -32.87
C ALA A 226 6.11 3.41 -32.82
N LEU A 227 6.62 2.89 -31.70
CA LEU A 227 6.79 1.45 -31.48
C LEU A 227 5.45 0.71 -31.53
N GLN A 228 4.42 1.24 -30.86
CA GLN A 228 3.06 0.70 -30.91
C GLN A 228 2.46 0.76 -32.32
N THR A 229 2.80 1.75 -33.14
CA THR A 229 2.32 1.82 -34.53
C THR A 229 2.98 0.76 -35.41
N ILE A 230 4.29 0.54 -35.23
CA ILE A 230 5.05 -0.47 -35.98
C ILE A 230 4.60 -1.88 -35.59
N LEU A 231 4.47 -2.13 -34.28
CA LEU A 231 4.10 -3.43 -33.74
C LEU A 231 2.58 -3.67 -33.80
N GLY A 232 1.77 -2.63 -33.65
CA GLY A 232 0.31 -2.68 -33.53
C GLY A 232 -0.49 -2.51 -34.83
N ARG A 233 0.17 -2.41 -36.00
CA ARG A 233 -0.55 -2.59 -37.28
C ARG A 233 -1.05 -4.04 -37.46
N MET A 234 -0.68 -4.98 -36.59
CA MET A 234 -1.15 -6.36 -36.58
C MET A 234 -1.29 -6.94 -35.16
N GLU A 235 -2.52 -7.40 -34.87
CA GLU A 235 -2.93 -8.53 -34.00
C GLU A 235 -2.77 -8.48 -32.46
N LYS A 236 -3.94 -8.63 -31.80
CA LYS A 236 -4.29 -8.99 -30.41
C LYS A 236 -3.28 -8.63 -29.30
N VAL A 237 -3.66 -7.65 -28.48
CA VAL A 237 -3.08 -7.44 -27.15
C VAL A 237 -3.37 -8.65 -26.27
N TYR A 238 -2.32 -9.33 -25.80
CA TYR A 238 -2.43 -10.43 -24.85
C TYR A 238 -2.03 -9.98 -23.45
N THR A 239 -2.98 -10.06 -22.51
CA THR A 239 -2.74 -9.92 -21.07
C THR A 239 -2.39 -11.30 -20.51
N PRO A 240 -1.13 -11.57 -20.07
CA PRO A 240 -0.74 -12.91 -19.64
C PRO A 240 -1.45 -13.41 -18.38
N VAL A 241 -1.90 -12.51 -17.51
CA VAL A 241 -2.60 -12.84 -16.26
C VAL A 241 -3.90 -12.04 -16.20
N GLN A 242 -5.03 -12.75 -16.10
CA GLN A 242 -6.34 -12.15 -15.87
C GLN A 242 -6.59 -11.91 -14.37
N ASP A 243 -7.49 -11.00 -14.04
CA ASP A 243 -7.81 -10.64 -12.65
C ASP A 243 -8.39 -11.82 -11.86
N GLU A 244 -9.08 -12.75 -12.53
CA GLU A 244 -9.63 -13.96 -11.91
C GLU A 244 -8.54 -14.99 -11.56
N GLU A 245 -7.39 -14.93 -12.24
CA GLU A 245 -6.30 -15.92 -12.09
C GLU A 245 -5.24 -15.48 -11.07
N ILE A 246 -5.30 -14.22 -10.60
CA ILE A 246 -4.28 -13.65 -9.72
C ILE A 246 -4.11 -14.42 -8.41
N SER A 247 -5.23 -14.86 -7.80
CA SER A 247 -5.22 -15.64 -6.57
C SER A 247 -4.45 -16.95 -6.74
N HIS A 248 -4.61 -17.60 -7.90
CA HIS A 248 -3.90 -18.83 -8.22
C HIS A 248 -2.41 -18.59 -8.44
N VAL A 249 -2.03 -17.49 -9.12
CA VAL A 249 -0.63 -17.09 -9.30
C VAL A 249 0.03 -16.84 -7.95
N ILE A 250 -0.60 -16.04 -7.07
CA ILE A 250 -0.10 -15.73 -5.74
C ILE A 250 0.08 -17.01 -4.91
N ARG A 251 -0.95 -17.86 -4.87
CA ARG A 251 -0.92 -19.11 -4.12
C ARG A 251 0.21 -20.02 -4.60
N ARG A 252 0.39 -20.17 -5.92
CA ARG A 252 1.44 -21.03 -6.49
C ARG A 252 2.85 -20.50 -6.25
N ARG A 253 3.03 -19.19 -6.29
CA ARG A 253 4.32 -18.53 -6.06
C ARG A 253 4.73 -18.50 -4.60
N LEU A 254 3.78 -18.47 -3.66
CA LEU A 254 4.07 -18.36 -2.22
C LEU A 254 4.04 -19.70 -1.47
N PHE A 255 3.27 -20.68 -1.95
CA PHE A 255 3.09 -21.96 -1.25
C PHE A 255 3.51 -23.14 -2.13
N SER A 256 4.23 -24.07 -1.50
CA SER A 256 4.66 -25.32 -2.12
C SER A 256 3.53 -26.35 -2.16
N GLU A 257 2.72 -26.38 -1.10
CA GLU A 257 1.59 -27.29 -0.94
C GLU A 257 0.47 -26.62 -0.16
N VAL A 258 -0.78 -26.97 -0.49
CA VAL A 258 -1.95 -26.58 0.29
C VAL A 258 -2.91 -27.75 0.36
N ASN A 259 -3.27 -28.17 1.57
CA ASN A 259 -4.27 -29.20 1.80
C ASN A 259 -5.68 -28.64 1.57
N GLU A 260 -6.18 -28.88 0.36
CA GLU A 260 -7.50 -28.45 -0.13
C GLU A 260 -8.69 -28.87 0.75
N LYS A 261 -8.60 -30.04 1.40
CA LYS A 261 -9.69 -30.54 2.25
C LYS A 261 -9.75 -29.75 3.55
N GLU A 262 -8.61 -29.59 4.22
CA GLU A 262 -8.52 -28.83 5.47
C GLU A 262 -8.77 -27.34 5.26
N ALA A 263 -8.33 -26.78 4.11
CA ALA A 263 -8.65 -25.41 3.72
C ALA A 263 -10.17 -25.21 3.59
N ARG A 264 -10.87 -26.09 2.86
CA ARG A 264 -12.34 -26.02 2.72
C ARG A 264 -13.06 -26.14 4.07
N ASN A 265 -12.63 -27.03 4.95
CA ASN A 265 -13.21 -27.16 6.28
C ASN A 265 -13.04 -25.88 7.10
N THR A 266 -11.85 -25.27 7.06
CA THR A 266 -11.56 -24.01 7.76
C THR A 266 -12.39 -22.86 7.20
N ILE A 267 -12.52 -22.78 5.87
CA ILE A 267 -13.34 -21.78 5.19
C ILE A 267 -14.81 -21.95 5.59
N GLU A 268 -15.35 -23.17 5.55
CA GLU A 268 -16.75 -23.41 5.87
C GLU A 268 -17.11 -23.02 7.31
N GLU A 269 -16.28 -23.42 8.28
CA GLU A 269 -16.46 -23.06 9.68
C GLU A 269 -16.46 -21.52 9.87
N PHE A 270 -15.65 -20.77 9.10
CA PHE A 270 -15.68 -19.31 9.10
C PHE A 270 -16.92 -18.73 8.40
N LEU A 271 -17.34 -19.30 7.27
CA LEU A 271 -18.50 -18.79 6.52
C LEU A 271 -19.81 -19.02 7.28
N ASP A 272 -19.95 -20.11 8.02
CA ASP A 272 -21.10 -20.34 8.91
C ASP A 272 -21.17 -19.29 10.02
N TYR A 273 -20.01 -18.93 10.57
CA TYR A 273 -19.91 -17.79 11.50
C TYR A 273 -20.28 -16.47 10.82
N ALA A 274 -19.71 -16.18 9.64
CA ALA A 274 -19.90 -14.90 8.94
C ALA A 274 -21.35 -14.69 8.50
N GLU A 275 -22.04 -15.77 8.09
CA GLU A 275 -23.47 -15.76 7.76
C GLU A 275 -24.34 -15.49 8.99
N ARG A 276 -24.07 -16.19 10.11
CA ARG A 276 -24.78 -15.99 11.38
C ARG A 276 -24.64 -14.56 11.90
N GLU A 277 -23.43 -14.01 11.81
CA GLU A 277 -23.12 -12.64 12.23
C GLU A 277 -23.55 -11.57 11.20
N LYS A 278 -24.00 -11.99 10.01
CA LYS A 278 -24.41 -11.11 8.89
C LYS A 278 -23.31 -10.14 8.46
N ILE A 279 -22.08 -10.65 8.35
CA ILE A 279 -20.89 -9.86 7.97
C ILE A 279 -20.33 -10.22 6.58
N LEU A 280 -21.01 -11.09 5.83
CA LEU A 280 -20.67 -11.34 4.44
C LEU A 280 -20.87 -10.07 3.58
N PRO A 281 -20.08 -9.87 2.50
CA PRO A 281 -20.22 -8.71 1.64
C PRO A 281 -21.62 -8.61 1.03
N GLU A 282 -22.16 -7.39 0.96
CA GLU A 282 -23.48 -7.15 0.37
C GLU A 282 -23.51 -7.55 -1.11
N GLY A 283 -24.58 -8.22 -1.53
CA GLY A 283 -24.75 -8.68 -2.92
C GLY A 283 -23.88 -9.88 -3.32
N VAL A 284 -23.06 -10.43 -2.42
CA VAL A 284 -22.22 -11.60 -2.70
C VAL A 284 -22.83 -12.85 -2.04
N GLU A 285 -23.17 -13.83 -2.87
CA GLU A 285 -23.64 -15.13 -2.38
C GLU A 285 -22.52 -15.90 -1.64
N LYS A 286 -22.88 -16.59 -0.55
CA LYS A 286 -21.95 -17.42 0.25
C LYS A 286 -21.15 -18.40 -0.61
N VAL A 287 -21.80 -19.00 -1.62
CA VAL A 287 -21.15 -19.96 -2.55
C VAL A 287 -20.06 -19.27 -3.38
N LYS A 288 -20.33 -18.10 -3.96
CA LYS A 288 -19.34 -17.34 -4.74
C LYS A 288 -18.18 -16.86 -3.86
N TYR A 289 -18.47 -16.42 -2.64
CA TYR A 289 -17.43 -16.02 -1.69
C TYR A 289 -16.54 -17.22 -1.29
N ARG A 290 -17.14 -18.39 -1.05
CA ARG A 290 -16.40 -19.63 -0.77
C ARG A 290 -15.43 -19.98 -1.89
N GLU A 291 -15.87 -19.93 -3.14
CA GLU A 291 -15.02 -20.23 -4.30
C GLU A 291 -13.81 -19.29 -4.35
N ARG A 292 -14.03 -17.99 -4.21
CA ARG A 292 -12.94 -16.99 -4.15
C ARG A 292 -11.96 -17.28 -3.01
N PHE A 293 -12.47 -17.62 -1.84
CA PHE A 293 -11.63 -17.90 -0.68
C PHE A 293 -10.81 -19.20 -0.85
N VAL A 294 -11.38 -20.25 -1.45
CA VAL A 294 -10.61 -21.47 -1.77
C VAL A 294 -9.46 -21.17 -2.73
N GLN A 295 -9.67 -20.28 -3.70
CA GLN A 295 -8.64 -19.87 -4.66
C GLN A 295 -7.52 -19.06 -4.00
N SER A 296 -7.85 -18.19 -3.05
CA SER A 296 -6.89 -17.30 -2.38
C SER A 296 -6.28 -17.87 -1.09
N PHE A 297 -6.77 -19.00 -0.58
CA PHE A 297 -6.31 -19.58 0.69
C PHE A 297 -4.77 -19.76 0.70
N PRO A 298 -4.06 -19.34 1.76
CA PRO A 298 -4.56 -18.98 3.09
C PRO A 298 -4.93 -17.49 3.26
N PHE A 299 -5.03 -16.69 2.20
CA PHE A 299 -5.47 -15.31 2.29
C PHE A 299 -6.98 -15.20 2.16
N GLN A 300 -7.59 -14.41 3.04
CA GLN A 300 -8.97 -13.99 2.89
C GLN A 300 -9.14 -13.14 1.60
N PRO A 301 -10.24 -13.27 0.83
CA PRO A 301 -10.40 -12.54 -0.44
C PRO A 301 -10.09 -11.04 -0.38
N GLU A 302 -10.46 -10.36 0.70
CA GLU A 302 -10.22 -8.94 0.91
C GLU A 302 -8.73 -8.56 0.90
N VAL A 303 -7.85 -9.48 1.33
CA VAL A 303 -6.40 -9.26 1.29
C VAL A 303 -5.92 -9.07 -0.15
N ILE A 304 -6.40 -9.92 -1.06
CA ILE A 304 -6.03 -9.86 -2.48
C ILE A 304 -6.68 -8.64 -3.13
N ASP A 305 -7.96 -8.39 -2.86
CA ASP A 305 -8.68 -7.24 -3.43
C ASP A 305 -8.01 -5.91 -3.04
N VAL A 306 -7.72 -5.70 -1.76
CA VAL A 306 -7.11 -4.44 -1.31
C VAL A 306 -5.71 -4.27 -1.87
N LEU A 307 -4.85 -5.30 -1.80
CA LEU A 307 -3.48 -5.18 -2.30
C LEU A 307 -3.42 -5.04 -3.83
N TYR A 308 -4.23 -5.80 -4.58
CA TYR A 308 -4.15 -5.81 -6.03
C TYR A 308 -4.97 -4.68 -6.69
N LYS A 309 -6.19 -4.42 -6.23
CA LYS A 309 -7.08 -3.40 -6.84
C LYS A 309 -6.81 -2.00 -6.29
N ARG A 310 -6.62 -1.86 -4.97
CA ARG A 310 -6.37 -0.54 -4.37
C ARG A 310 -4.90 -0.16 -4.42
N TRP A 311 -4.02 -0.91 -3.74
CA TRP A 311 -2.59 -0.59 -3.73
C TRP A 311 -1.94 -0.78 -5.11
N GLY A 312 -2.32 -1.81 -5.85
CA GLY A 312 -1.87 -2.02 -7.22
C GLY A 312 -2.30 -0.93 -8.22
N SER A 313 -3.26 -0.08 -7.90
CA SER A 313 -3.63 1.04 -8.78
C SER A 313 -2.62 2.20 -8.76
N PHE A 314 -1.70 2.26 -7.77
CA PHE A 314 -0.65 3.27 -7.75
C PHE A 314 0.33 3.08 -8.92
N PRO A 315 0.68 4.14 -9.69
CA PRO A 315 1.64 4.01 -10.80
C PRO A 315 3.03 3.55 -10.37
N THR A 316 3.45 3.88 -9.14
CA THR A 316 4.73 3.46 -8.58
C THR A 316 4.69 2.04 -8.03
N PHE A 317 3.50 1.44 -7.88
CA PHE A 317 3.31 0.11 -7.32
C PHE A 317 3.32 -0.92 -8.46
N GLN A 318 4.34 -1.77 -8.45
CA GLN A 318 4.50 -2.79 -9.46
C GLN A 318 3.59 -3.99 -9.17
N ARG A 319 2.28 -3.85 -9.49
CA ARG A 319 1.16 -4.73 -9.11
C ARG A 319 1.56 -6.12 -8.63
N THR A 320 1.83 -7.06 -9.54
CA THR A 320 2.06 -8.46 -9.14
C THR A 320 3.32 -8.64 -8.28
N ARG A 321 4.43 -7.97 -8.62
CA ARG A 321 5.70 -8.08 -7.87
C ARG A 321 5.58 -7.49 -6.47
N GLY A 322 4.99 -6.31 -6.36
CA GLY A 322 4.74 -5.64 -5.09
C GLY A 322 3.79 -6.42 -4.19
N VAL A 323 2.69 -6.95 -4.75
CA VAL A 323 1.76 -7.81 -3.99
C VAL A 323 2.46 -9.08 -3.52
N LEU A 324 3.19 -9.78 -4.39
CA LEU A 324 3.92 -11.00 -4.00
C LEU A 324 4.93 -10.73 -2.88
N ARG A 325 5.72 -9.65 -2.96
CA ARG A 325 6.68 -9.31 -1.91
C ARG A 325 5.99 -8.99 -0.59
N ILE A 326 4.97 -8.14 -0.58
CA ILE A 326 4.23 -7.78 0.64
C ILE A 326 3.63 -9.04 1.27
N LEU A 327 2.97 -9.89 0.47
CA LEU A 327 2.38 -11.13 0.97
C LEU A 327 3.43 -12.12 1.47
N ALA A 328 4.59 -12.22 0.82
CA ALA A 328 5.68 -13.07 1.30
C ALA A 328 6.22 -12.59 2.66
N LEU A 329 6.38 -11.28 2.86
CA LEU A 329 6.74 -10.69 4.16
C LEU A 329 5.69 -10.99 5.23
N ILE A 330 4.41 -10.87 4.90
CA ILE A 330 3.32 -11.17 5.83
C ILE A 330 3.30 -12.65 6.20
N VAL A 331 3.38 -13.55 5.22
CA VAL A 331 3.46 -15.00 5.46
C VAL A 331 4.64 -15.35 6.35
N HIS A 332 5.81 -14.76 6.09
CA HIS A 332 6.99 -14.96 6.93
C HIS A 332 6.76 -14.46 8.37
N SER A 333 6.19 -13.26 8.54
CA SER A 333 5.91 -12.68 9.86
C SER A 333 4.86 -13.47 10.66
N LEU A 334 3.95 -14.17 9.98
CA LEU A 334 2.84 -14.91 10.60
C LEU A 334 3.05 -16.43 10.64
N LYS A 335 4.22 -16.95 10.22
CA LYS A 335 4.46 -18.40 10.09
C LYS A 335 4.24 -19.19 11.40
N ASP A 336 4.54 -18.57 12.54
CA ASP A 336 4.40 -19.14 13.88
C ASP A 336 3.07 -18.73 14.58
N SER A 337 2.20 -17.99 13.87
CA SER A 337 0.90 -17.57 14.41
C SER A 337 -0.08 -18.74 14.50
N LYS A 338 -1.08 -18.61 15.38
CA LYS A 338 -2.19 -19.57 15.48
C LYS A 338 -3.34 -19.26 14.52
N ASN A 339 -3.18 -18.25 13.64
CA ASN A 339 -4.22 -17.84 12.73
C ASN A 339 -4.53 -18.94 11.72
N SER A 340 -5.80 -19.21 11.45
CA SER A 340 -6.20 -20.25 10.49
C SER A 340 -6.19 -19.82 9.04
N PHE A 341 -6.19 -18.51 8.82
CA PHE A 341 -6.00 -17.83 7.55
C PHE A 341 -5.57 -16.39 7.84
N ILE A 342 -5.09 -15.69 6.82
CA ILE A 342 -4.52 -14.35 6.92
C ILE A 342 -5.56 -13.33 6.46
N ARG A 343 -5.82 -12.33 7.31
CA ARG A 343 -6.72 -11.21 7.05
C ARG A 343 -5.94 -9.90 6.99
N LEU A 344 -6.59 -8.84 6.50
CA LEU A 344 -6.00 -7.49 6.53
C LEU A 344 -5.68 -7.02 7.96
N GLY A 345 -6.50 -7.40 8.95
CA GLY A 345 -6.27 -7.05 10.35
C GLY A 345 -5.01 -7.69 10.94
N ASP A 346 -4.52 -8.78 10.35
CA ASP A 346 -3.36 -9.54 10.84
C ASP A 346 -2.01 -8.95 10.38
N PHE A 347 -2.02 -7.88 9.57
CA PHE A 347 -0.79 -7.27 9.05
C PHE A 347 -0.03 -6.56 10.18
N ASP A 348 1.20 -6.99 10.46
CA ASP A 348 2.02 -6.36 11.48
C ASP A 348 2.72 -5.09 10.96
N LEU A 349 2.06 -3.94 11.10
CA LEU A 349 2.63 -2.64 10.74
C LEU A 349 3.79 -2.20 11.66
N LYS A 350 4.11 -2.95 12.72
CA LYS A 350 5.34 -2.72 13.51
C LYS A 350 6.57 -3.26 12.78
N ASN A 351 6.41 -4.22 11.87
CA ASN A 351 7.49 -4.72 11.04
C ASN A 351 7.91 -3.65 10.03
N ASP A 352 9.15 -3.17 10.14
CA ASP A 352 9.65 -2.07 9.31
C ASP A 352 9.71 -2.44 7.82
N GLU A 353 9.97 -3.70 7.43
CA GLU A 353 9.96 -4.09 6.02
C GLU A 353 8.55 -4.00 5.42
N ILE A 354 7.54 -4.52 6.14
CA ILE A 354 6.13 -4.45 5.68
C ILE A 354 5.69 -2.99 5.59
N LYS A 355 5.95 -2.22 6.64
CA LYS A 355 5.56 -0.81 6.72
C LYS A 355 6.21 0.04 5.63
N MET A 356 7.50 -0.12 5.40
CA MET A 356 8.22 0.68 4.37
C MET A 356 7.74 0.36 2.96
N GLU A 357 7.32 -0.89 2.71
CA GLU A 357 6.81 -1.29 1.40
C GLU A 357 5.46 -0.67 1.05
N LEU A 358 4.70 -0.25 2.07
CA LEU A 358 3.48 0.54 1.91
C LEU A 358 3.79 2.04 1.85
N ILE A 359 4.60 2.55 2.79
CA ILE A 359 4.90 3.99 2.96
C ILE A 359 5.51 4.62 1.70
N LYS A 360 6.36 3.89 0.99
CA LYS A 360 7.02 4.40 -0.23
C LYS A 360 6.04 4.87 -1.32
N HIS A 361 4.77 4.44 -1.26
CA HIS A 361 3.73 4.83 -2.21
C HIS A 361 2.82 5.96 -1.72
N ILE A 362 2.73 6.17 -0.40
CA ILE A 362 1.76 7.10 0.22
C ILE A 362 2.40 8.32 0.91
N GLY A 363 3.72 8.31 1.11
CA GLY A 363 4.46 9.42 1.72
C GLY A 363 5.02 9.10 3.10
N GLN A 364 6.20 9.65 3.41
CA GLN A 364 6.96 9.39 4.64
C GLN A 364 6.25 9.88 5.91
N GLU A 365 5.34 10.84 5.78
CA GLU A 365 4.54 11.37 6.89
C GLU A 365 3.72 10.27 7.60
N TYR A 366 3.34 9.22 6.88
CA TYR A 366 2.55 8.12 7.44
C TYR A 366 3.35 7.24 8.40
N ASN A 367 4.69 7.32 8.43
CA ASN A 367 5.48 6.62 9.44
C ASN A 367 5.14 7.13 10.85
N GLY A 368 5.08 8.45 11.02
CA GLY A 368 4.69 9.08 12.28
C GLY A 368 3.24 8.80 12.66
N ILE A 369 2.35 8.73 11.66
CA ILE A 369 0.92 8.45 11.85
C ILE A 369 0.72 7.01 12.34
N ILE A 370 1.32 6.02 11.67
CA ILE A 370 1.27 4.61 12.08
C ILE A 370 1.87 4.45 13.48
N ALA A 371 2.94 5.17 13.80
CA ALA A 371 3.51 5.20 15.14
C ALA A 371 2.52 5.73 16.18
N ALA A 372 1.94 6.91 15.93
CA ALA A 372 1.06 7.59 16.88
C ALA A 372 -0.26 6.84 17.13
N ASP A 373 -0.85 6.26 16.08
CA ASP A 373 -2.22 5.77 16.12
C ASP A 373 -2.33 4.24 16.19
N ILE A 374 -1.33 3.49 15.70
CA ILE A 374 -1.41 2.03 15.60
C ILE A 374 -0.36 1.31 16.46
N THR A 375 0.93 1.65 16.31
CA THR A 375 2.03 0.75 16.71
C THR A 375 2.71 1.11 18.04
N SER A 376 2.79 2.39 18.42
CA SER A 376 3.43 2.79 19.68
C SER A 376 2.72 2.21 20.91
N ARG A 377 3.44 2.08 22.03
CA ARG A 377 2.88 1.55 23.29
C ARG A 377 1.64 2.33 23.75
N ASP A 378 1.64 3.65 23.58
CA ASP A 378 0.55 4.54 23.96
C ASP A 378 -0.32 4.99 22.78
N ALA A 379 -0.23 4.26 21.66
CA ALA A 379 -1.02 4.53 20.48
C ALA A 379 -2.52 4.38 20.73
N GLY A 380 -3.33 5.14 19.97
CA GLY A 380 -4.79 5.11 20.08
C GLY A 380 -5.37 3.70 19.97
N ALA A 381 -4.91 2.90 19.01
CA ALA A 381 -5.36 1.53 18.85
C ALA A 381 -5.03 0.63 20.07
N LYS A 382 -3.84 0.79 20.67
CA LYS A 382 -3.44 0.05 21.88
C LYS A 382 -4.21 0.48 23.13
N LYS A 383 -4.69 1.73 23.18
CA LYS A 383 -5.62 2.19 24.23
C LYS A 383 -6.98 1.57 24.05
N VAL A 384 -7.47 1.49 22.80
CA VAL A 384 -8.73 0.81 22.49
C VAL A 384 -8.67 -0.67 22.88
N ASP A 385 -7.59 -1.38 22.54
CA ASP A 385 -7.41 -2.79 22.93
C ASP A 385 -7.57 -3.01 24.43
N ARG A 386 -6.94 -2.14 25.25
CA ARG A 386 -7.05 -2.18 26.72
C ARG A 386 -8.45 -1.83 27.23
N SER A 387 -9.19 -0.99 26.51
CA SER A 387 -10.51 -0.51 26.90
C SER A 387 -11.67 -1.48 26.59
N LEU A 388 -11.43 -2.54 25.82
CA LEU A 388 -12.45 -3.55 25.47
C LEU A 388 -12.61 -4.60 26.58
N GLY A 389 -11.67 -4.66 27.53
CA GLY A 389 -11.66 -5.61 28.64
C GLY A 389 -10.72 -6.80 28.44
N ASP A 390 -10.27 -7.39 29.54
CA ASP A 390 -9.18 -8.39 29.56
C ASP A 390 -9.48 -9.64 28.74
N ALA A 391 -10.76 -10.05 28.66
CA ALA A 391 -11.20 -11.19 27.86
C ALA A 391 -10.90 -11.04 26.35
N TYR A 392 -10.84 -9.80 25.85
CA TYR A 392 -10.59 -9.51 24.44
C TYR A 392 -9.16 -9.09 24.13
N SER A 393 -8.31 -8.92 25.16
CA SER A 393 -6.91 -8.52 25.02
C SER A 393 -6.12 -9.39 24.04
N PRO A 394 -6.26 -10.73 24.02
CA PRO A 394 -5.53 -11.59 23.08
C PRO A 394 -5.86 -11.34 21.60
N PHE A 395 -7.03 -10.80 21.28
CA PHE A 395 -7.46 -10.57 19.89
C PHE A 395 -7.00 -9.23 19.33
N SER A 396 -6.71 -8.26 20.21
CA SER A 396 -6.27 -6.90 19.84
C SER A 396 -7.17 -6.24 18.77
N PHE A 397 -8.50 -6.29 18.97
CA PHE A 397 -9.48 -5.82 17.97
C PHE A 397 -9.33 -4.34 17.61
N GLY A 398 -8.85 -3.48 18.51
CA GLY A 398 -8.51 -2.08 18.23
C GLY A 398 -7.33 -1.99 17.25
N THR A 399 -6.25 -2.71 17.50
CA THR A 399 -5.11 -2.77 16.56
C THR A 399 -5.53 -3.36 15.21
N LYS A 400 -6.22 -4.51 15.19
CA LYS A 400 -6.63 -5.16 13.94
C LYS A 400 -7.58 -4.27 13.12
N SER A 401 -8.55 -3.64 13.76
CA SER A 401 -9.48 -2.73 13.07
C SER A 401 -8.74 -1.51 12.51
N ALA A 402 -7.77 -0.94 13.25
CA ALA A 402 -6.96 0.16 12.76
C ALA A 402 -6.11 -0.24 11.54
N ASN A 403 -5.55 -1.46 11.53
CA ASN A 403 -4.83 -2.01 10.37
C ASN A 403 -5.74 -2.12 9.15
N VAL A 404 -6.95 -2.66 9.29
CA VAL A 404 -7.90 -2.76 8.16
C VAL A 404 -8.27 -1.38 7.63
N ILE A 405 -8.59 -0.43 8.52
CA ILE A 405 -8.90 0.94 8.13
C ILE A 405 -7.70 1.55 7.38
N PHE A 406 -6.48 1.40 7.89
CA PHE A 406 -5.27 1.90 7.25
C PHE A 406 -5.05 1.30 5.86
N MET A 407 -5.11 -0.03 5.74
CA MET A 407 -4.93 -0.73 4.46
C MET A 407 -5.99 -0.33 3.44
N SER A 408 -7.20 0.00 3.89
CA SER A 408 -8.30 0.45 3.04
C SER A 408 -8.29 1.97 2.76
N SER A 409 -7.39 2.74 3.37
CA SER A 409 -7.36 4.21 3.27
C SER A 409 -6.72 4.77 2.00
N PHE A 410 -6.09 3.92 1.19
CA PHE A 410 -5.25 4.34 0.07
C PHE A 410 -5.59 3.59 -1.21
N SER A 411 -5.66 4.33 -2.31
CA SER A 411 -5.67 3.80 -3.67
C SER A 411 -5.08 4.86 -4.62
N GLY A 412 -4.70 4.45 -5.83
CA GLY A 412 -4.36 5.35 -6.94
C GLY A 412 -5.60 5.95 -7.63
N GLY A 413 -6.81 5.57 -7.20
CA GLY A 413 -8.09 6.08 -7.68
C GLY A 413 -8.86 6.91 -6.64
N PRO A 414 -10.15 7.18 -6.87
CA PRO A 414 -10.98 7.94 -5.93
C PRO A 414 -11.45 7.10 -4.72
N GLU A 415 -11.33 5.77 -4.78
CA GLU A 415 -11.79 4.87 -3.72
C GLU A 415 -10.98 5.07 -2.44
N ARG A 416 -11.69 5.23 -1.31
CA ARG A 416 -11.06 5.46 0.00
C ARG A 416 -11.90 4.96 1.16
N GLY A 417 -11.24 4.30 2.11
CA GLY A 417 -11.81 3.88 3.38
C GLY A 417 -12.50 2.53 3.34
N ALA A 418 -13.04 2.13 4.49
CA ALA A 418 -13.73 0.85 4.65
C ALA A 418 -15.13 1.01 5.26
N GLY A 419 -16.03 0.10 4.89
CA GLY A 419 -17.31 -0.08 5.57
C GLY A 419 -17.15 -0.79 6.91
N ILE A 420 -18.14 -0.66 7.80
CA ILE A 420 -18.11 -1.36 9.10
C ILE A 420 -18.14 -2.88 8.93
N ASN A 421 -18.90 -3.40 7.96
CA ASN A 421 -18.98 -4.84 7.69
C ASN A 421 -17.67 -5.38 7.10
N GLU A 422 -16.98 -4.61 6.25
CA GLU A 422 -15.66 -4.98 5.74
C GLU A 422 -14.62 -5.12 6.87
N ILE A 423 -14.64 -4.19 7.84
CA ILE A 423 -13.77 -4.25 9.02
C ILE A 423 -14.10 -5.44 9.89
N LYS A 424 -15.40 -5.69 10.16
CA LYS A 424 -15.84 -6.90 10.88
C LYS A 424 -15.34 -8.16 10.19
N LEU A 425 -15.59 -8.30 8.89
CA LEU A 425 -15.19 -9.46 8.11
C LEU A 425 -13.67 -9.69 8.14
N SER A 426 -12.88 -8.63 8.15
CA SER A 426 -11.40 -8.68 8.15
C SER A 426 -10.76 -8.75 9.55
N CYS A 427 -11.55 -8.69 10.63
CA CYS A 427 -11.04 -8.74 12.01
C CYS A 427 -11.66 -9.85 12.85
N ALA A 428 -12.81 -10.39 12.45
CA ALA A 428 -13.62 -11.26 13.29
C ALA A 428 -12.92 -12.59 13.62
N ASP A 429 -13.11 -13.01 14.87
CA ASP A 429 -12.71 -14.31 15.36
C ASP A 429 -13.97 -15.14 15.68
N PRO A 430 -14.10 -16.38 15.16
CA PRO A 430 -15.28 -17.22 15.37
C PRO A 430 -15.63 -17.49 16.85
N SER A 431 -14.67 -17.34 17.76
CA SER A 431 -14.89 -17.49 19.21
C SER A 431 -15.54 -16.26 19.88
N THR A 432 -15.76 -15.18 19.13
CA THR A 432 -16.28 -13.90 19.65
C THR A 432 -17.41 -13.34 18.79
N PRO A 433 -18.40 -12.62 19.36
CA PRO A 433 -19.40 -11.91 18.58
C PRO A 433 -18.77 -10.79 17.73
N SER A 434 -19.21 -10.62 16.49
CA SER A 434 -18.68 -9.59 15.58
C SER A 434 -18.97 -8.16 16.02
N SER A 435 -19.92 -7.97 16.94
CA SER A 435 -20.28 -6.67 17.53
C SER A 435 -19.13 -6.03 18.31
N ILE A 436 -18.22 -6.82 18.89
CA ILE A 436 -17.05 -6.28 19.62
C ILE A 436 -16.13 -5.49 18.68
N VAL A 437 -16.04 -5.89 17.41
CA VAL A 437 -15.28 -5.15 16.39
C VAL A 437 -15.93 -3.81 16.11
N ALA A 438 -17.27 -3.73 16.10
CA ALA A 438 -17.98 -2.46 15.95
C ALA A 438 -17.75 -1.53 17.15
N GLU A 439 -17.74 -2.08 18.36
CA GLU A 439 -17.36 -1.31 19.56
C GLU A 439 -15.91 -0.80 19.45
N ALA A 440 -14.97 -1.65 19.03
CA ALA A 440 -13.58 -1.26 18.80
C ALA A 440 -13.48 -0.10 17.80
N VAL A 441 -14.16 -0.19 16.66
CA VAL A 441 -14.20 0.88 15.63
C VAL A 441 -14.79 2.16 16.19
N SER A 442 -15.87 2.09 16.98
CA SER A 442 -16.44 3.27 17.64
C SER A 442 -15.42 3.94 18.55
N LYS A 443 -14.72 3.18 19.39
CA LYS A 443 -13.69 3.71 20.28
C LYS A 443 -12.46 4.22 19.52
N LEU A 444 -12.12 3.63 18.38
CA LEU A 444 -11.03 4.12 17.52
C LEU A 444 -11.33 5.52 16.98
N LYS A 445 -12.57 5.81 16.55
CA LYS A 445 -12.98 7.17 16.15
C LYS A 445 -12.74 8.20 17.27
N ASP A 446 -12.81 7.76 18.53
CA ASP A 446 -12.58 8.63 19.66
C ASP A 446 -11.11 8.78 20.08
N ASN A 447 -10.27 7.79 19.77
CA ASN A 447 -8.90 7.67 20.28
C ASN A 447 -7.81 7.93 19.25
N LEU A 448 -8.08 7.77 17.95
CA LEU A 448 -7.10 8.00 16.89
C LEU A 448 -7.05 9.48 16.51
N PHE A 449 -5.84 10.01 16.31
CA PHE A 449 -5.64 11.40 15.91
C PHE A 449 -5.84 11.61 14.42
N TYR A 450 -5.54 10.62 13.59
CA TYR A 450 -5.45 10.77 12.13
C TYR A 450 -6.58 10.04 11.39
N ILE A 451 -7.65 9.66 12.10
CA ILE A 451 -8.86 9.13 11.46
C ILE A 451 -9.78 10.27 11.00
N SER A 452 -10.36 10.10 9.83
CA SER A 452 -11.33 11.04 9.23
C SER A 452 -12.63 11.16 10.02
N ASP A 453 -13.23 12.36 10.02
CA ASP A 453 -14.54 12.63 10.62
C ASP A 453 -15.73 12.15 9.76
N VAL A 454 -15.55 12.00 8.44
CA VAL A 454 -16.63 11.70 7.49
C VAL A 454 -16.67 10.23 7.05
N GLY A 455 -15.67 9.44 7.41
CA GLY A 455 -15.57 8.04 7.01
C GLY A 455 -14.46 7.30 7.75
N LEU A 456 -14.33 5.99 7.51
CA LEU A 456 -13.30 5.17 8.14
C LEU A 456 -12.08 5.08 7.23
N PHE A 457 -11.25 6.12 7.29
CA PHE A 457 -9.95 6.17 6.63
C PHE A 457 -8.99 7.10 7.38
N PHE A 458 -7.68 6.84 7.21
CA PHE A 458 -6.60 7.67 7.72
C PHE A 458 -6.35 8.86 6.81
N THR A 459 -6.04 10.01 7.42
CA THR A 459 -5.64 11.27 6.78
C THR A 459 -4.25 11.66 7.25
N ASN A 460 -3.53 12.48 6.47
CA ASN A 460 -2.26 13.06 6.92
C ASN A 460 -2.42 14.28 7.83
N GLN A 461 -3.65 14.77 7.99
CA GLN A 461 -3.98 15.86 8.91
C GLN A 461 -4.58 15.26 10.19
N PRO A 462 -4.09 15.69 11.37
CA PRO A 462 -4.69 15.28 12.62
C PRO A 462 -6.03 15.98 12.83
N ASN A 463 -6.98 15.25 13.41
CA ASN A 463 -8.30 15.73 13.77
C ASN A 463 -8.19 16.79 14.86
N LEU A 464 -8.56 18.04 14.53
CA LEU A 464 -8.47 19.18 15.44
C LEU A 464 -9.30 18.98 16.71
N ASN A 465 -10.46 18.32 16.60
CA ASN A 465 -11.29 18.03 17.78
C ASN A 465 -10.57 17.07 18.72
N ARG A 466 -9.80 16.10 18.19
CA ARG A 466 -9.03 15.15 19.00
C ARG A 466 -7.82 15.79 19.67
N ILE A 467 -7.11 16.66 18.95
CA ILE A 467 -6.04 17.48 19.55
C ILE A 467 -6.61 18.33 20.69
N LEU A 468 -7.75 18.98 20.45
CA LEU A 468 -8.44 19.80 21.46
C LEU A 468 -8.78 19.01 22.71
N LEU A 469 -9.46 17.87 22.58
CA LEU A 469 -9.86 17.03 23.72
C LEU A 469 -8.65 16.53 24.51
N THR A 470 -7.58 16.13 23.83
CA THR A 470 -6.33 15.69 24.47
C THR A 470 -5.68 16.82 25.26
N LYS A 471 -5.57 18.02 24.67
CA LYS A 471 -5.03 19.20 25.36
C LYS A 471 -5.92 19.61 26.54
N MET A 472 -7.24 19.54 26.40
CA MET A 472 -8.19 19.78 27.50
C MET A 472 -7.97 18.80 28.66
N GLY A 473 -7.72 17.52 28.37
CA GLY A 473 -7.42 16.50 29.37
C GLY A 473 -6.11 16.75 30.14
N SER A 474 -5.10 17.35 29.49
CA SER A 474 -3.82 17.69 30.11
C SER A 474 -3.84 18.94 31.01
N ILE A 475 -4.94 19.72 31.01
CA ILE A 475 -5.04 20.95 31.78
C ILE A 475 -5.63 20.64 33.16
N GLU A 476 -4.78 20.76 34.18
CA GLU A 476 -5.13 20.50 35.58
C GLU A 476 -5.44 21.80 36.36
N ASP A 477 -4.62 22.85 36.23
CA ASP A 477 -4.80 24.11 36.97
C ASP A 477 -5.47 25.20 36.13
N LEU A 478 -6.65 25.63 36.57
CA LEU A 478 -7.45 26.70 35.96
C LEU A 478 -7.43 28.01 36.76
N LYS A 479 -6.88 28.00 37.98
CA LYS A 479 -7.02 29.14 38.92
C LYS A 479 -6.39 30.41 38.38
N LEU A 480 -5.23 30.30 37.73
CA LEU A 480 -4.55 31.46 37.18
C LEU A 480 -5.37 32.13 36.08
N GLU A 481 -5.94 31.35 35.16
CA GLU A 481 -6.72 31.88 34.05
C GLU A 481 -8.06 32.44 34.52
N GLU A 482 -8.71 31.77 35.48
CA GLU A 482 -9.92 32.28 36.14
C GLU A 482 -9.64 33.64 36.83
N LYS A 483 -8.52 33.75 37.57
CA LYS A 483 -8.12 35.01 38.22
C LYS A 483 -7.88 36.12 37.20
N ASN A 484 -7.26 35.80 36.06
CA ASN A 484 -7.03 36.75 34.98
C ASN A 484 -8.34 37.26 34.38
N LEU A 485 -9.33 36.38 34.18
CA LEU A 485 -10.65 36.77 33.70
C LEU A 485 -11.36 37.69 34.69
N LEU A 486 -11.41 37.30 35.97
CA LEU A 486 -12.01 38.12 37.03
C LEU A 486 -11.37 39.51 37.11
N THR A 487 -10.05 39.58 37.02
CA THR A 487 -9.31 40.86 37.09
C THR A 487 -9.61 41.75 35.86
N LYS A 488 -9.82 41.17 34.68
CA LYS A 488 -10.17 41.92 33.46
C LYS A 488 -11.63 42.38 33.43
N SER A 489 -12.53 41.60 34.00
CA SER A 489 -13.98 41.87 33.96
C SER A 489 -14.45 42.84 35.04
N LEU A 490 -13.65 43.12 36.07
CA LEU A 490 -14.04 43.94 37.21
C LEU A 490 -13.28 45.26 37.24
N THR A 491 -14.00 46.37 37.45
CA THR A 491 -13.43 47.72 37.55
C THR A 491 -13.41 48.20 39.00
N LYS A 492 -12.33 48.88 39.40
CA LYS A 492 -12.15 49.45 40.76
C LYS A 492 -12.82 50.81 40.96
N GLU A 493 -13.81 51.13 40.13
CA GLU A 493 -14.48 52.42 40.11
C GLU A 493 -15.27 52.64 41.41
N TYR A 494 -16.12 51.66 41.78
CA TYR A 494 -17.00 51.75 42.94
C TYR A 494 -16.54 50.91 44.14
N PHE A 495 -15.73 49.87 43.91
CA PHE A 495 -15.37 48.87 44.92
C PHE A 495 -13.85 48.70 45.07
N ASP A 496 -13.39 48.47 46.32
CA ASP A 496 -12.14 47.76 46.55
C ASP A 496 -12.35 46.27 46.30
N ILE A 497 -11.65 45.71 45.30
CA ILE A 497 -11.83 44.32 44.86
C ILE A 497 -10.80 43.41 45.51
N TYR A 498 -11.26 42.36 46.18
CA TYR A 498 -10.45 41.32 46.80
C TYR A 498 -10.79 39.96 46.19
N ILE A 499 -9.83 39.36 45.46
CA ILE A 499 -10.03 38.06 44.78
C ILE A 499 -9.41 36.96 45.62
N TRP A 500 -10.26 36.06 46.13
CA TRP A 500 -9.91 34.89 46.94
C TRP A 500 -8.98 35.21 48.12
N PRO A 501 -9.35 36.15 49.01
CA PRO A 501 -8.57 36.43 50.20
C PRO A 501 -8.42 35.17 51.06
N GLY A 502 -7.22 34.98 51.60
CA GLY A 502 -6.88 33.80 52.40
C GLY A 502 -7.35 33.96 53.84
N ASN A 503 -7.25 35.18 54.37
CA ASN A 503 -7.51 35.53 55.77
C ASN A 503 -8.40 36.78 55.88
N PRO A 504 -9.32 36.86 56.87
CA PRO A 504 -10.11 38.07 57.10
C PRO A 504 -9.32 39.38 57.26
N LYS A 505 -8.06 39.31 57.70
CA LYS A 505 -7.12 40.45 57.77
C LYS A 505 -6.81 41.06 56.39
N ASP A 506 -6.91 40.28 55.32
CA ASP A 506 -6.54 40.71 53.97
C ASP A 506 -7.48 41.79 53.43
N ILE A 507 -8.66 41.96 54.05
CA ILE A 507 -9.69 42.93 53.68
C ILE A 507 -9.71 44.06 54.70
N SER A 508 -9.42 45.28 54.27
CA SER A 508 -9.45 46.45 55.13
C SER A 508 -10.82 46.65 55.82
N ASP A 509 -10.85 47.24 57.01
CA ASP A 509 -12.10 47.58 57.71
C ASP A 509 -12.31 49.10 57.67
N THR A 510 -12.89 49.56 56.55
CA THR A 510 -13.10 50.98 56.24
C THR A 510 -14.53 51.22 55.73
N THR A 511 -14.95 52.48 55.60
CA THR A 511 -16.28 52.85 55.07
C THR A 511 -16.44 52.65 53.55
N ARG A 512 -15.36 52.38 52.80
CA ARG A 512 -15.42 52.14 51.34
C ARG A 512 -16.05 50.79 51.04
N LEU A 513 -16.87 50.71 49.98
CA LEU A 513 -17.47 49.46 49.52
C LEU A 513 -16.42 48.48 49.01
N LYS A 514 -16.59 47.19 49.33
CA LYS A 514 -15.65 46.12 49.01
C LYS A 514 -16.37 44.99 48.31
N LEU A 515 -15.83 44.57 47.16
CA LEU A 515 -16.29 43.37 46.46
C LEU A 515 -15.33 42.23 46.77
N VAL A 516 -15.81 41.23 47.49
CA VAL A 516 -15.03 40.08 47.95
C VAL A 516 -15.46 38.86 47.15
N ILE A 517 -14.57 38.38 46.29
CA ILE A 517 -14.81 37.18 45.49
C ILE A 517 -14.27 35.98 46.26
N GLN A 518 -15.15 35.03 46.59
CA GLN A 518 -14.77 33.85 47.37
C GLN A 518 -15.18 32.57 46.65
N THR A 519 -14.36 31.53 46.79
CA THR A 519 -14.62 30.22 46.15
C THR A 519 -15.67 29.40 46.91
N ASN A 520 -15.85 29.68 48.20
CA ASN A 520 -16.76 28.96 49.08
C ASN A 520 -17.63 29.95 49.87
N HIS A 521 -18.93 29.95 49.58
CA HIS A 521 -19.91 30.85 50.23
C HIS A 521 -19.97 30.69 51.76
N LYS A 522 -19.63 29.50 52.30
CA LYS A 522 -19.62 29.26 53.75
C LYS A 522 -18.57 30.11 54.47
N ARG A 523 -17.48 30.46 53.77
CA ARG A 523 -16.42 31.31 54.34
C ARG A 523 -16.84 32.77 54.43
N CYS A 524 -17.83 33.24 53.64
CA CYS A 524 -18.24 34.64 53.64
C CYS A 524 -18.63 35.15 55.03
N LYS A 525 -19.24 34.29 55.86
CA LYS A 525 -19.61 34.63 57.25
C LYS A 525 -18.39 34.99 58.10
N GLU A 526 -17.30 34.25 57.97
CA GLU A 526 -16.03 34.51 58.66
C GLU A 526 -15.47 35.90 58.32
N PHE A 527 -15.46 36.24 57.02
CA PHE A 527 -15.00 37.56 56.54
C PHE A 527 -15.93 38.70 56.94
N LEU A 528 -17.23 38.44 57.06
CA LEU A 528 -18.23 39.41 57.48
C LEU A 528 -18.13 39.72 58.97
N GLU A 529 -17.85 38.71 59.80
CA GLU A 529 -17.80 38.84 61.25
C GLU A 529 -16.45 39.38 61.76
N ASN A 530 -15.34 39.06 61.07
CA ASN A 530 -13.99 39.30 61.56
C ASN A 530 -13.09 40.12 60.60
N CYS A 531 -12.11 40.80 61.18
CA CYS A 531 -10.97 41.44 60.52
C CYS A 531 -9.69 41.03 61.27
N GLY A 532 -9.10 39.91 60.86
CA GLY A 532 -8.10 39.20 61.68
C GLY A 532 -8.74 38.63 62.94
N GLU A 533 -8.13 38.89 64.10
CA GLU A 533 -8.64 38.43 65.41
C GLU A 533 -9.70 39.37 66.03
N ARG A 534 -10.00 40.49 65.37
CA ARG A 534 -10.94 41.50 65.87
C ARG A 534 -12.29 41.38 65.15
N PRO A 535 -13.42 41.67 65.82
CA PRO A 535 -14.71 41.80 65.16
C PRO A 535 -14.69 42.94 64.14
N ARG A 536 -15.26 42.70 62.96
CA ARG A 536 -15.38 43.71 61.89
C ARG A 536 -16.49 44.70 62.21
N VAL A 537 -16.18 46.00 62.07
CA VAL A 537 -17.09 47.12 62.37
C VAL A 537 -17.96 47.46 61.16
N TYR A 538 -17.37 47.64 59.98
CA TYR A 538 -18.08 48.09 58.78
C TYR A 538 -18.62 46.92 57.93
N ARG A 539 -19.41 46.04 58.56
CA ARG A 539 -19.92 44.78 57.94
C ARG A 539 -20.76 45.01 56.69
N ASN A 540 -21.56 46.08 56.68
CA ASN A 540 -22.43 46.48 55.57
C ASN A 540 -21.66 47.02 54.34
N THR A 541 -20.33 47.11 54.40
CA THR A 541 -19.50 47.53 53.25
C THR A 541 -19.02 46.36 52.39
N LEU A 542 -19.25 45.11 52.81
CA LEU A 542 -18.82 43.90 52.09
C LEU A 542 -19.94 43.37 51.20
N ILE A 543 -19.66 43.25 49.91
CA ILE A 543 -20.48 42.52 48.94
C ILE A 543 -19.71 41.27 48.54
N PHE A 544 -20.35 40.10 48.65
CA PHE A 544 -19.73 38.84 48.29
C PHE A 544 -20.20 38.37 46.91
N LEU A 545 -19.24 37.95 46.09
CA LEU A 545 -19.49 37.23 44.84
C LEU A 545 -18.93 35.81 44.98
N CYS A 546 -19.79 34.81 44.84
CA CYS A 546 -19.41 33.40 44.92
C CYS A 546 -19.86 32.66 43.65
N PRO A 547 -19.10 31.66 43.20
CA PRO A 547 -19.49 30.86 42.04
C PRO A 547 -20.74 30.05 42.36
N SER A 548 -21.62 29.89 41.36
CA SER A 548 -22.70 28.91 41.41
C SER A 548 -22.12 27.51 41.23
N GLU A 549 -22.40 26.59 42.16
CA GLU A 549 -21.90 25.21 42.08
C GLU A 549 -22.43 24.48 40.83
N SER A 550 -23.67 24.79 40.40
CA SER A 550 -24.28 24.18 39.21
C SER A 550 -23.61 24.59 37.90
N GLU A 551 -22.95 25.74 37.85
CA GLU A 551 -22.30 26.26 36.64
C GLU A 551 -20.80 25.94 36.60
N ARG A 552 -20.21 25.49 37.72
CA ARG A 552 -18.76 25.30 37.86
C ARG A 552 -18.18 24.34 36.81
N ILE A 553 -18.83 23.20 36.60
CA ILE A 553 -18.38 22.18 35.64
C ILE A 553 -18.38 22.75 34.21
N SER A 554 -19.42 23.50 33.84
CA SER A 554 -19.53 24.13 32.52
C SER A 554 -18.44 25.19 32.32
N PHE A 555 -18.20 26.01 33.34
CA PHE A 555 -17.16 27.04 33.33
C PHE A 555 -15.75 26.46 33.24
N ASP A 556 -15.45 25.41 34.02
CA ASP A 556 -14.14 24.75 33.98
C ASP A 556 -13.89 24.12 32.60
N ASN A 557 -14.91 23.50 31.99
CA ASN A 557 -14.83 22.98 30.63
C ASN A 557 -14.62 24.10 29.59
N PHE A 558 -15.30 25.23 29.75
CA PHE A 558 -15.11 26.41 28.90
C PHE A 558 -13.68 26.95 28.98
N LEU A 559 -13.13 27.07 30.19
CA LEU A 559 -11.75 27.49 30.41
C LEU A 559 -10.74 26.51 29.83
N LYS A 560 -10.91 25.20 30.07
CA LYS A 560 -10.07 24.15 29.47
C LYS A 560 -10.07 24.25 27.95
N LYS A 561 -11.24 24.43 27.34
CA LYS A 561 -11.38 24.58 25.89
C LYS A 561 -10.66 25.83 25.37
N LYS A 562 -10.82 26.97 26.04
CA LYS A 562 -10.13 28.23 25.69
C LYS A 562 -8.61 28.07 25.74
N LEU A 563 -8.09 27.52 26.84
CA LEU A 563 -6.66 27.30 27.05
C LEU A 563 -6.10 26.31 26.03
N ALA A 564 -6.81 25.21 25.78
CA ALA A 564 -6.42 24.23 24.77
C ALA A 564 -6.31 24.86 23.37
N TRP A 565 -7.27 25.70 22.96
CA TRP A 565 -7.17 26.45 21.70
C TRP A 565 -5.98 27.40 21.65
N HIS A 566 -5.69 28.13 22.75
CA HIS A 566 -4.50 28.99 22.82
C HIS A 566 -3.20 28.21 22.67
N PHE A 567 -3.11 27.01 23.25
CA PHE A 567 -1.96 26.12 23.06
C PHE A 567 -1.83 25.68 21.59
N ILE A 568 -2.94 25.25 20.97
CA ILE A 568 -2.94 24.83 19.56
C ILE A 568 -2.51 25.97 18.64
N GLU A 569 -2.99 27.19 18.86
CA GLU A 569 -2.62 28.36 18.06
C GLU A 569 -1.13 28.71 18.21
N LYS A 570 -0.58 28.61 19.44
CA LYS A 570 0.85 28.84 19.70
C LYS A 570 1.74 27.77 19.06
N ASP A 571 1.35 26.51 19.13
CA ASP A 571 2.07 25.39 18.50
C ASP A 571 2.13 25.57 16.97
N LYS A 572 1.04 26.06 16.35
CA LYS A 572 0.99 26.35 14.91
C LYS A 572 1.98 27.46 14.47
N LYS A 573 2.14 28.51 15.28
CA LYS A 573 3.08 29.61 15.01
C LYS A 573 4.54 29.18 15.15
N ARG A 574 4.85 28.20 16.01
CA ARG A 574 6.20 27.63 16.17
C ARG A 574 6.64 26.74 15.02
N ASN A 575 5.71 26.04 14.36
CA ASN A 575 6.04 25.16 13.23
C ASN A 575 6.14 25.90 11.88
N GLN A 576 5.90 27.22 11.86
CA GLN A 576 6.04 28.09 10.66
C GLN A 576 7.27 29.00 10.72
N GLN A 577 8.06 28.92 11.80
CA GLN A 577 9.41 29.48 11.94
C GLN A 577 10.41 28.34 11.82
#